data_AF-A0A7J4VQV7-F1
#
_entry.id   AF-A0A7J4VQV7-F1
#
_cell.length_a   1.000
_cell.length_b   1.000
_cell.length_c   1.000
_cell.angle_alpha   90.00
_cell.angle_beta   90.00
_cell.angle_gamma   90.00
#
_symmetry.space_group_name_H-M   'P 1'
#
loop_
_entity.id
_entity.type
_entity.pdbx_description
1 polymer ?
#
loop_
_entity_poly.entity_id
_entity_poly.type
_entity_poly.pdbx_seq_one_letter_code
_entity_poly.pdbx_strand_id
1 'polypeptide(L)'
;MSVRLSAAIAVICFLSPAAYAASPTPTDPEIAHIAYTAGAIDIEAAKQALKVSKNKEVVDFAKDMLRDHEAVNTLALDLVKKLKVTPKDNDTSRSLTKAAAAEREKLAKLKGAAFDKAYVENEVAYHKQVNGALETLLIPSAKNAELKDLLETGLKVFQGHEQHAEHVAAMLK
;
A
#
# COMPACT_ATOMS: atom_id res chain seq x y z
N MET A 1 65.37 -42.71 8.48
CA MET A 1 64.72 -41.92 7.42
C MET A 1 63.22 -41.98 7.70
N SER A 2 62.70 -41.03 8.48
CA SER A 2 61.35 -41.13 9.06
C SER A 2 60.49 -40.03 8.48
N VAL A 3 59.60 -40.39 7.55
CA VAL A 3 58.68 -39.47 6.88
C VAL A 3 57.48 -39.24 7.78
N ARG A 4 57.22 -37.97 8.13
CA ARG A 4 56.03 -37.55 8.90
C ARG A 4 54.83 -37.48 7.94
N LEU A 5 53.81 -38.32 8.13
CA LEU A 5 52.51 -38.16 7.46
C LEU A 5 51.74 -37.03 8.15
N SER A 6 51.49 -35.94 7.42
CA SER A 6 50.53 -34.91 7.81
C SER A 6 49.15 -35.33 7.31
N ALA A 7 48.21 -35.59 8.22
CA ALA A 7 46.82 -35.84 7.88
C ALA A 7 46.08 -34.50 7.75
N ALA A 8 45.66 -34.16 6.54
CA ALA A 8 44.81 -33.01 6.26
C ALA A 8 43.34 -33.34 6.59
N ILE A 9 42.73 -32.58 7.50
CA ILE A 9 41.30 -32.64 7.80
C ILE A 9 40.57 -31.85 6.71
N ALA A 10 39.82 -32.54 5.85
CA ALA A 10 38.89 -31.92 4.91
C ALA A 10 37.56 -31.64 5.63
N VAL A 11 37.33 -30.37 5.98
CA VAL A 11 36.02 -29.89 6.47
C VAL A 11 35.12 -29.68 5.24
N ILE A 12 34.15 -30.57 5.04
CA ILE A 12 33.07 -30.38 4.08
C ILE A 12 32.02 -29.48 4.75
N CYS A 13 32.07 -28.18 4.45
CA CYS A 13 31.00 -27.25 4.82
C CYS A 13 29.77 -27.53 3.94
N PHE A 14 28.74 -28.14 4.52
CA PHE A 14 27.41 -28.16 3.92
C PHE A 14 26.83 -26.74 3.92
N LEU A 15 26.89 -26.07 2.77
CA LEU A 15 26.09 -24.89 2.49
C LEU A 15 24.63 -25.33 2.35
N SER A 16 23.85 -25.19 3.42
CA SER A 16 22.40 -25.29 3.33
C SER A 16 21.89 -24.07 2.55
N PRO A 17 21.17 -24.22 1.43
CA PRO A 17 20.49 -23.09 0.83
C PRO A 17 19.43 -22.62 1.82
N ALA A 18 19.55 -21.37 2.28
CA ALA A 18 18.47 -20.70 2.97
C ALA A 18 17.28 -20.68 2.02
N ALA A 19 16.28 -21.52 2.30
CA ALA A 19 14.99 -21.42 1.65
C ALA A 19 14.46 -20.02 1.97
N TYR A 20 14.42 -19.15 0.95
CA TYR A 20 13.64 -17.93 1.02
C TYR A 20 12.20 -18.38 1.24
N ALA A 21 11.73 -18.30 2.49
CA ALA A 21 10.33 -18.47 2.79
C ALA A 21 9.61 -17.35 2.02
N ALA A 22 8.94 -17.72 0.93
CA ALA A 22 7.99 -16.82 0.29
C ALA A 22 7.01 -16.37 1.37
N SER A 23 6.85 -15.06 1.57
CA SER A 23 5.82 -14.53 2.44
C SER A 23 4.50 -15.22 2.06
N PRO A 24 3.78 -15.81 3.03
CA PRO A 24 2.59 -16.58 2.71
C PRO A 24 1.61 -15.72 1.92
N THR A 25 1.09 -16.28 0.83
CA THR A 25 0.06 -15.65 0.00
C THR A 25 -1.13 -15.25 0.89
N PRO A 26 -1.60 -13.99 0.83
CA PRO A 26 -2.66 -13.53 1.72
C PRO A 26 -3.99 -14.23 1.40
N THR A 27 -4.76 -14.51 2.44
CA THR A 27 -6.12 -15.07 2.33
C THR A 27 -7.16 -13.99 1.99
N ASP A 28 -8.33 -14.35 1.46
CA ASP A 28 -9.39 -13.38 1.14
C ASP A 28 -9.76 -12.44 2.31
N PRO A 29 -9.89 -12.90 3.57
CA PRO A 29 -10.10 -12.00 4.72
C PRO A 29 -8.96 -11.01 4.95
N GLU A 30 -7.71 -11.41 4.70
CA GLU A 30 -6.53 -10.54 4.83
C GLU A 30 -6.46 -9.56 3.65
N ILE A 31 -6.77 -10.00 2.44
CA ILE A 31 -6.85 -9.15 1.25
C ILE A 31 -7.93 -8.08 1.43
N ALA A 32 -9.13 -8.46 1.89
CA ALA A 32 -10.20 -7.51 2.19
C ALA A 32 -9.77 -6.48 3.24
N HIS A 33 -9.03 -6.91 4.28
CA HIS A 33 -8.48 -6.01 5.28
C HIS A 33 -7.42 -5.07 4.69
N ILE A 34 -6.50 -5.57 3.85
CA ILE A 34 -5.47 -4.75 3.16
C ILE A 34 -6.13 -3.70 2.28
N ALA A 35 -7.09 -4.07 1.44
CA ALA A 35 -7.76 -3.17 0.52
C ALA A 35 -8.50 -2.04 1.27
N TYR A 36 -9.28 -2.39 2.30
CA TYR A 36 -9.96 -1.41 3.15
C TYR A 36 -8.96 -0.49 3.88
N THR A 37 -7.86 -1.05 4.40
CA THR A 37 -6.81 -0.29 5.07
C THR A 37 -6.20 0.74 4.14
N ALA A 38 -5.92 0.36 2.88
CA ALA A 38 -5.34 1.27 1.90
C ALA A 38 -6.26 2.45 1.60
N GLY A 39 -7.54 2.19 1.29
CA GLY A 39 -8.51 3.25 1.06
C GLY A 39 -8.71 4.15 2.29
N ALA A 40 -8.67 3.60 3.50
CA ALA A 40 -8.80 4.39 4.73
C ALA A 40 -7.61 5.33 4.95
N ILE A 41 -6.40 4.94 4.53
CA ILE A 41 -5.21 5.78 4.61
C ILE A 41 -5.34 7.00 3.70
N ASP A 42 -5.75 6.79 2.44
CA ASP A 42 -5.95 7.87 1.47
C ASP A 42 -7.05 8.84 1.91
N ILE A 43 -8.13 8.33 2.48
CA ILE A 43 -9.21 9.16 3.07
C ILE A 43 -8.65 10.11 4.14
N GLU A 44 -7.81 9.61 5.05
CA GLU A 44 -7.26 10.43 6.13
C GLU A 44 -6.19 11.41 5.63
N ALA A 45 -5.39 11.03 4.64
CA ALA A 45 -4.43 11.91 4.00
C ALA A 45 -5.14 13.05 3.25
N ALA A 46 -6.18 12.73 2.47
CA ALA A 46 -7.05 13.71 1.80
C ALA A 46 -7.69 14.69 2.79
N LYS A 47 -8.23 14.20 3.92
CA LYS A 47 -8.78 15.06 4.98
C LYS A 47 -7.73 16.00 5.57
N GLN A 48 -6.47 15.56 5.71
CA GLN A 48 -5.38 16.43 6.16
C GLN A 48 -5.10 17.52 5.10
N ALA A 49 -5.00 17.15 3.83
CA ALA A 49 -4.78 18.10 2.74
C ALA A 49 -5.87 19.16 2.63
N LEU A 50 -7.14 18.78 2.76
CA LEU A 50 -8.28 19.70 2.75
C LEU A 50 -8.27 20.70 3.91
N LYS A 51 -7.69 20.33 5.05
CA LYS A 51 -7.54 21.24 6.21
C LYS A 51 -6.40 22.22 6.03
N VAL A 52 -5.29 21.78 5.43
CA VAL A 52 -4.02 22.52 5.42
C VAL A 52 -3.84 23.33 4.13
N SER A 53 -4.10 22.73 2.97
CA SER A 53 -3.81 23.34 1.68
C SER A 53 -4.78 24.49 1.35
N LYS A 54 -4.25 25.44 0.58
CA LYS A 54 -5.01 26.50 -0.11
C LYS A 54 -4.75 26.50 -1.61
N ASN A 55 -3.92 25.59 -2.11
CA ASN A 55 -3.64 25.43 -3.52
C ASN A 55 -4.84 24.72 -4.17
N LYS A 56 -5.40 25.33 -5.23
CA LYS A 56 -6.59 24.83 -5.90
C LYS A 56 -6.41 23.40 -6.43
N GLU A 57 -5.28 23.11 -7.06
CA GLU A 57 -5.03 21.80 -7.67
C GLU A 57 -4.91 20.70 -6.60
N VAL A 58 -4.22 20.99 -5.49
CA VAL A 58 -4.12 20.06 -4.36
C VAL A 58 -5.46 19.84 -3.67
N VAL A 59 -6.24 20.91 -3.49
CA VAL A 59 -7.56 20.83 -2.84
C VAL A 59 -8.54 20.04 -3.70
N ASP A 60 -8.54 20.24 -5.01
CA ASP A 60 -9.47 19.52 -5.89
C ASP A 60 -9.09 18.05 -6.03
N PHE A 61 -7.78 17.74 -6.17
CA PHE A 61 -7.29 16.37 -6.06
C PHE A 61 -7.70 15.70 -4.74
N ALA A 62 -7.49 16.36 -3.59
CA ALA A 62 -7.86 15.80 -2.29
C ALA A 62 -9.38 15.58 -2.13
N LYS A 63 -10.23 16.36 -2.80
CA LYS A 63 -11.70 16.11 -2.80
C LYS A 63 -12.05 14.85 -3.59
N ASP A 64 -11.44 14.67 -4.76
CA ASP A 64 -11.67 13.48 -5.58
C ASP A 64 -11.19 12.22 -4.83
N MET A 65 -9.98 12.28 -4.26
CA MET A 65 -9.45 11.26 -3.35
C MET A 65 -10.45 10.90 -2.25
N LEU A 66 -10.93 11.88 -1.49
CA LEU A 66 -11.86 11.63 -0.40
C LEU A 66 -13.15 10.95 -0.90
N ARG A 67 -13.77 11.50 -1.94
CA ARG A 67 -15.04 11.01 -2.50
C ARG A 67 -14.92 9.57 -2.97
N ASP A 68 -13.90 9.30 -3.80
CA ASP A 68 -13.82 8.04 -4.53
C ASP A 68 -13.31 6.90 -3.63
N HIS A 69 -12.39 7.19 -2.70
CA HIS A 69 -11.98 6.20 -1.71
C HIS A 69 -13.07 5.90 -0.67
N GLU A 70 -13.88 6.88 -0.24
CA GLU A 70 -15.05 6.61 0.62
C GLU A 70 -16.08 5.71 -0.08
N ALA A 71 -16.32 5.94 -1.38
CA ALA A 71 -17.19 5.09 -2.18
C ALA A 71 -16.66 3.65 -2.29
N VAL A 72 -15.37 3.47 -2.61
CA VAL A 72 -14.74 2.14 -2.69
C VAL A 72 -14.75 1.43 -1.33
N ASN A 73 -14.45 2.12 -0.23
CA ASN A 73 -14.50 1.52 1.11
C ASN A 73 -15.92 1.13 1.52
N THR A 74 -16.93 1.88 1.09
CA THR A 74 -18.34 1.48 1.29
C THR A 74 -18.65 0.17 0.57
N LEU A 75 -18.23 0.04 -0.70
CA LEU A 75 -18.37 -1.20 -1.46
C LEU A 75 -17.65 -2.38 -0.79
N ALA A 76 -16.44 -2.15 -0.27
CA ALA A 76 -15.68 -3.17 0.45
C ALA A 76 -16.42 -3.64 1.72
N LEU A 77 -16.93 -2.70 2.52
CA LEU A 77 -17.69 -3.00 3.73
C LEU A 77 -18.99 -3.77 3.43
N ASP A 78 -19.69 -3.40 2.36
CA ASP A 78 -20.92 -4.08 1.97
C ASP A 78 -20.64 -5.49 1.42
N LEU A 79 -19.54 -5.66 0.69
CA LEU A 79 -19.12 -6.97 0.20
C LEU A 79 -18.77 -7.92 1.35
N VAL A 80 -17.96 -7.49 2.33
CA VAL A 80 -17.59 -8.37 3.45
C VAL A 80 -18.80 -8.75 4.30
N LYS A 81 -19.78 -7.85 4.47
CA LYS A 81 -21.08 -8.18 5.09
C LYS A 81 -21.86 -9.21 4.27
N LYS A 82 -21.99 -9.00 2.95
CA LYS A 82 -22.70 -9.90 2.03
C LYS A 82 -22.10 -11.31 2.08
N LEU A 83 -20.78 -11.40 2.01
CA LEU A 83 -20.04 -12.67 2.01
C LEU A 83 -19.89 -13.29 3.40
N LYS A 84 -20.31 -12.58 4.47
CA LYS A 84 -20.07 -12.96 5.88
C LYS A 84 -18.59 -13.23 6.16
N VAL A 85 -17.72 -12.47 5.52
CA VAL A 85 -16.29 -12.49 5.73
C VAL A 85 -15.95 -11.47 6.80
N THR A 86 -15.24 -11.89 7.84
CA THR A 86 -14.66 -10.96 8.82
C THR A 86 -13.28 -10.57 8.33
N PRO A 87 -13.01 -9.29 7.99
CA PRO A 87 -11.67 -8.84 7.64
C PRO A 87 -10.66 -9.22 8.72
N LYS A 88 -9.50 -9.72 8.31
CA LYS A 88 -8.46 -10.23 9.22
C LYS A 88 -7.21 -9.36 9.17
N ASP A 89 -6.84 -8.82 10.32
CA ASP A 89 -5.61 -8.03 10.47
C ASP A 89 -4.36 -8.85 10.13
N ASN A 90 -3.35 -8.18 9.60
CA ASN A 90 -2.14 -8.79 9.05
C ASN A 90 -0.95 -7.82 9.04
N ASP A 91 0.26 -8.34 8.83
CA ASP A 91 1.48 -7.53 8.86
C ASP A 91 1.51 -6.43 7.80
N THR A 92 0.96 -6.68 6.61
CA THR A 92 0.89 -5.68 5.54
C THR A 92 0.04 -4.48 5.96
N SER A 93 -1.19 -4.73 6.45
CA SER A 93 -2.06 -3.66 6.95
C SER A 93 -1.44 -2.88 8.11
N ARG A 94 -0.80 -3.57 9.06
CA ARG A 94 -0.09 -2.90 10.17
C ARG A 94 1.07 -2.04 9.69
N SER A 95 1.85 -2.54 8.72
CA SER A 95 2.96 -1.81 8.13
C SER A 95 2.50 -0.55 7.39
N LEU A 96 1.46 -0.68 6.55
CA LEU A 96 0.83 0.44 5.85
C LEU A 96 0.33 1.51 6.84
N THR A 97 -0.41 1.08 7.86
CA THR A 97 -0.96 1.98 8.89
C THR A 97 0.16 2.74 9.63
N LYS A 98 1.24 2.05 9.99
CA LYS A 98 2.39 2.66 10.68
C LYS A 98 3.11 3.67 9.79
N ALA A 99 3.36 3.32 8.53
CA ALA A 99 3.98 4.22 7.56
C ALA A 99 3.13 5.48 7.32
N ALA A 100 1.82 5.30 7.12
CA ALA A 100 0.87 6.40 6.94
C ALA A 100 0.78 7.31 8.18
N ALA A 101 0.83 6.75 9.39
CA ALA A 101 0.87 7.55 10.62
C ALA A 101 2.13 8.43 10.68
N ALA A 102 3.30 7.85 10.40
CA ALA A 102 4.56 8.59 10.39
C ALA A 102 4.58 9.69 9.31
N GLU A 103 4.06 9.41 8.12
CA GLU A 103 3.99 10.41 7.05
C GLU A 103 3.02 11.55 7.43
N ARG A 104 1.84 11.26 7.98
CA ARG A 104 0.90 12.30 8.43
C ARG A 104 1.51 13.19 9.51
N GLU A 105 2.30 12.64 10.43
CA GLU A 105 3.04 13.40 11.44
C GLU A 105 4.12 14.30 10.83
N LYS A 106 4.82 13.82 9.80
CA LYS A 106 5.77 14.62 9.03
C LYS A 106 5.06 15.77 8.31
N LEU A 107 3.99 15.47 7.57
CA LEU A 107 3.19 16.45 6.85
C LEU A 107 2.58 17.51 7.78
N ALA A 108 2.17 17.14 8.99
CA ALA A 108 1.60 18.08 9.97
C ALA A 108 2.56 19.20 10.41
N LYS A 109 3.87 19.03 10.18
CA LYS A 109 4.90 20.05 10.47
C LYS A 109 5.10 21.02 9.32
N LEU A 110 4.55 20.73 8.15
CA LEU A 110 4.68 21.52 6.93
C LEU A 110 3.46 22.42 6.73
N LYS A 111 3.64 23.51 5.97
CA LYS A 111 2.59 24.47 5.62
C LYS A 111 2.81 25.01 4.21
N GLY A 112 1.75 25.51 3.60
CA GLY A 112 1.79 26.13 2.27
C GLY A 112 2.43 25.21 1.22
N ALA A 113 3.23 25.79 0.32
CA ALA A 113 3.84 25.05 -0.79
C ALA A 113 4.68 23.83 -0.36
N ALA A 114 5.33 23.89 0.82
CA ALA A 114 6.08 22.76 1.34
C ALA A 114 5.18 21.58 1.73
N PHE A 115 4.00 21.86 2.30
CA PHE A 115 2.99 20.84 2.57
C PHE A 115 2.44 20.28 1.26
N ASP A 116 2.03 21.17 0.35
CA ASP A 116 1.42 20.81 -0.94
C ASP A 116 2.31 19.84 -1.73
N LYS A 117 3.60 20.18 -1.86
CA LYS A 117 4.58 19.34 -2.54
C LYS A 117 4.77 17.99 -1.85
N ALA A 118 4.98 17.99 -0.53
CA ALA A 118 5.23 16.75 0.21
C ALA A 118 4.01 15.81 0.21
N TYR A 119 2.80 16.37 0.30
CA TYR A 119 1.56 15.60 0.21
C TYR A 119 1.45 14.92 -1.15
N VAL A 120 1.55 15.68 -2.25
CA VAL A 120 1.40 15.12 -3.60
C VAL A 120 2.51 14.11 -3.94
N GLU A 121 3.76 14.37 -3.53
CA GLU A 121 4.85 13.39 -3.68
C GLU A 121 4.57 12.08 -2.93
N ASN A 122 4.02 12.17 -1.71
CA ASN A 122 3.60 10.98 -0.97
C ASN A 122 2.47 10.23 -1.70
N GLU A 123 1.46 10.95 -2.20
CA GLU A 123 0.32 10.34 -2.89
C GLU A 123 0.77 9.58 -4.15
N VAL A 124 1.69 10.13 -4.95
CA VAL A 124 2.30 9.41 -6.08
C VAL A 124 3.01 8.13 -5.62
N ALA A 125 3.85 8.23 -4.59
CA ALA A 125 4.61 7.08 -4.09
C ALA A 125 3.69 5.99 -3.51
N TYR A 126 2.67 6.40 -2.76
CA TYR A 126 1.71 5.53 -2.12
C TYR A 126 0.86 4.78 -3.15
N HIS A 127 0.31 5.49 -4.14
CA HIS A 127 -0.49 4.88 -5.19
C HIS A 127 0.32 3.89 -6.01
N LYS A 128 1.58 4.20 -6.36
CA LYS A 128 2.49 3.25 -7.03
C LYS A 128 2.68 1.96 -6.22
N GLN A 129 2.88 2.11 -4.90
CA GLN A 129 3.04 0.95 -4.02
C GLN A 129 1.75 0.11 -3.97
N VAL A 130 0.59 0.73 -3.82
CA VAL A 130 -0.70 0.02 -3.72
C VAL A 130 -1.10 -0.61 -5.06
N ASN A 131 -0.93 0.10 -6.18
CA ASN A 131 -1.14 -0.43 -7.53
C ASN A 131 -0.27 -1.65 -7.80
N GLY A 132 1.04 -1.55 -7.49
CA GLY A 132 1.94 -2.69 -7.60
C GLY A 132 1.50 -3.88 -6.75
N ALA A 133 1.06 -3.65 -5.51
CA ALA A 133 0.55 -4.71 -4.65
C ALA A 133 -0.76 -5.33 -5.19
N LEU A 134 -1.68 -4.51 -5.70
CA LEU A 134 -2.93 -4.97 -6.31
C LEU A 134 -2.65 -5.89 -7.50
N GLU A 135 -1.82 -5.43 -8.43
CA GLU A 135 -1.52 -6.14 -9.68
C GLU A 135 -0.74 -7.43 -9.46
N THR A 136 0.27 -7.41 -8.59
CA THR A 136 1.24 -8.51 -8.49
C THR A 136 0.94 -9.50 -7.38
N LEU A 137 0.17 -9.10 -6.37
CA LEU A 137 -0.08 -9.91 -5.18
C LEU A 137 -1.57 -10.08 -4.91
N LEU A 138 -2.32 -9.01 -4.69
CA LEU A 138 -3.67 -9.11 -4.13
C LEU A 138 -4.69 -9.69 -5.12
N ILE A 139 -4.77 -9.16 -6.34
CA ILE A 139 -5.70 -9.65 -7.37
C ILE A 139 -5.37 -11.10 -7.78
N PRO A 140 -4.09 -11.49 -7.99
CA PRO A 140 -3.74 -12.89 -8.25
C PRO A 140 -4.03 -13.85 -7.08
N SER A 141 -3.97 -13.34 -5.84
CA SER A 141 -4.16 -14.16 -4.63
C SER A 141 -5.62 -14.39 -4.28
N ALA A 142 -6.50 -13.43 -4.62
CA ALA A 142 -7.92 -13.48 -4.31
C ALA A 142 -8.59 -14.74 -4.90
N LYS A 143 -9.32 -15.47 -4.06
CA LYS A 143 -10.03 -16.72 -4.43
C LYS A 143 -11.51 -16.48 -4.65
N ASN A 144 -12.12 -15.59 -3.88
CA ASN A 144 -13.49 -15.17 -4.09
C ASN A 144 -13.59 -14.24 -5.31
N ALA A 145 -14.44 -14.60 -6.27
CA ALA A 145 -14.62 -13.84 -7.50
C ALA A 145 -15.13 -12.41 -7.27
N GLU A 146 -16.09 -12.21 -6.36
CA GLU A 146 -16.62 -10.87 -6.08
C GLU A 146 -15.59 -9.97 -5.40
N LEU A 147 -14.75 -10.53 -4.51
CA LEU A 147 -13.62 -9.79 -3.95
C LEU A 147 -12.62 -9.42 -5.03
N LYS A 148 -12.31 -10.35 -5.93
CA LYS A 148 -11.41 -10.08 -7.05
C LYS A 148 -11.93 -8.96 -7.95
N ASP A 149 -13.21 -9.00 -8.32
CA ASP A 149 -13.85 -7.96 -9.15
C ASP A 149 -13.81 -6.58 -8.47
N LEU A 150 -14.02 -6.54 -7.14
CA LEU A 150 -13.88 -5.31 -6.36
C LEU A 150 -12.44 -4.79 -6.38
N LEU A 151 -11.44 -5.65 -6.24
CA LEU A 151 -10.02 -5.26 -6.31
C LEU A 151 -9.63 -4.75 -7.69
N GLU A 152 -10.12 -5.36 -8.77
CA GLU A 152 -9.90 -4.90 -10.14
C GLU A 152 -10.58 -3.55 -10.41
N THR A 153 -11.75 -3.31 -9.81
CA THR A 153 -12.41 -2.01 -9.82
C THR A 153 -11.59 -0.97 -9.04
N GLY A 154 -11.14 -1.33 -7.84
CA GLY A 154 -10.28 -0.49 -7.01
C GLY A 154 -8.98 -0.12 -7.72
N LEU A 155 -8.31 -1.07 -8.37
CA LEU A 155 -7.08 -0.84 -9.13
C LEU A 155 -7.25 0.27 -10.18
N LYS A 156 -8.37 0.28 -10.92
CA LYS A 156 -8.62 1.33 -11.92
C LYS A 156 -8.76 2.72 -11.27
N VAL A 157 -9.39 2.79 -10.11
CA VAL A 157 -9.52 4.06 -9.35
C VAL A 157 -8.15 4.53 -8.86
N PHE A 158 -7.37 3.64 -8.24
CA PHE A 158 -6.03 3.97 -7.75
C PHE A 158 -5.07 4.34 -8.90
N GLN A 159 -5.15 3.70 -10.06
CA GLN A 159 -4.38 4.10 -11.25
C GLN A 159 -4.77 5.50 -11.75
N GLY A 160 -6.06 5.83 -11.74
CA GLY A 160 -6.54 7.16 -12.08
C GLY A 160 -6.03 8.23 -11.11
N HIS A 161 -6.05 7.94 -9.81
CA HIS A 161 -5.51 8.83 -8.79
C HIS A 161 -3.99 8.97 -8.85
N GLU A 162 -3.25 7.90 -9.18
CA GLU A 162 -1.81 7.99 -9.44
C GLU A 162 -1.51 9.01 -10.53
N GLN A 163 -2.18 8.89 -11.68
CA GLN A 163 -2.00 9.79 -12.82
C GLN A 163 -2.38 11.23 -12.47
N HIS A 164 -3.47 11.42 -11.72
CA HIS A 164 -3.88 12.75 -11.25
C HIS A 164 -2.85 13.34 -10.29
N ALA A 165 -2.34 12.56 -9.33
CA ALA A 165 -1.29 13.00 -8.41
C ALA A 165 0.00 13.38 -9.16
N GLU A 166 0.43 12.60 -10.15
CA GLU A 166 1.57 12.94 -11.01
C GLU A 166 1.35 14.24 -11.80
N HIS A 167 0.14 14.45 -12.30
CA HIS A 167 -0.23 15.69 -12.98
C HIS A 167 -0.16 16.89 -12.04
N VAL A 168 -0.75 16.78 -10.84
CA VAL A 168 -0.66 17.84 -9.83
C VAL A 168 0.79 18.10 -9.44
N ALA A 169 1.61 17.06 -9.27
CA ALA A 169 3.03 17.20 -8.94
C ALA A 169 3.77 18.06 -9.98
N ALA A 170 3.48 17.84 -11.27
CA ALA A 170 4.07 18.62 -12.36
C ALA A 170 3.59 20.08 -12.42
N MET A 171 2.43 20.40 -11.84
CA MET A 171 1.89 21.77 -11.76
C MET A 171 2.43 22.55 -10.56
N LEU A 172 2.90 21.86 -9.51
CA LEU A 172 3.51 22.49 -8.36
C LEU A 172 4.92 22.99 -8.72
N LYS A 173 5.11 24.31 -8.69
CA LYS A 173 6.40 24.98 -8.98
C LYS A 173 7.39 24.87 -7.82
#